data_AF-A0A3C0FBE0-F1
#
_entry.id   AF-A0A3C0FBE0-F1
#
_cell.length_a   1.000
_cell.length_b   1.000
_cell.length_c   1.000
_cell.angle_alpha   90.00
_cell.angle_beta   90.00
_cell.angle_gamma   90.00
#
_symmetry.space_group_name_H-M   'P 1'
#
loop_
_entity.id
_entity.type
_entity.pdbx_description
1 polymer ?
#
loop_
_entity_poly.entity_id
_entity_poly.type
_entity_poly.pdbx_seq_one_letter_code
_entity_poly.pdbx_strand_id
1 'polypeptide(L)'
;MYVVDVGPQYEGERIRKAEFHVEFGGPEVQHKGELVTLRGMDEVEHDRITVTGPDLKDFPEGTSSPLFIKVDVAGEALEKDLEAVLERRIHQYTNYIEGVFHMAQRYDIWIRIHKNAVKKGLDSLTHVGRILIDLFTAELPVIEKMSVEFVTDPDQVRALLAQAMEVYRERDDRMKGLREEDVEEFYGCVLCQSFAPTHVCVITPERISLCGAINWLDGRAATKVDPEGAQFAVAKGNLIDPDNIVYDHVNQVVTERSLGENTEFSLHSALVNPHTSCGCFEAIVFYIPEVDGFGIVSRDFVGPTVIGEPFSTLAGMASG
;
A
#
# COMPACT_ATOMS: atom_id res chain seq x y z
N MET A 1 -17.99 -14.04 -15.12
CA MET A 1 -18.61 -12.84 -14.52
C MET A 1 -18.44 -12.97 -13.03
N TYR A 2 -17.87 -11.96 -12.38
CA TYR A 2 -17.64 -11.98 -10.93
C TYR A 2 -18.97 -11.90 -10.17
N VAL A 3 -18.96 -12.30 -8.90
CA VAL A 3 -20.15 -12.30 -8.01
C VAL A 3 -20.51 -10.90 -7.50
N VAL A 4 -19.58 -9.96 -7.61
CA VAL A 4 -19.71 -8.54 -7.30
C VAL A 4 -19.08 -7.75 -8.43
N ASP A 5 -19.39 -6.45 -8.50
CA ASP A 5 -18.77 -5.59 -9.50
C ASP A 5 -17.28 -5.36 -9.18
N VAL A 6 -16.48 -5.14 -10.22
CA VAL A 6 -15.04 -4.92 -10.11
C VAL A 6 -14.65 -3.73 -10.99
N GLY A 7 -13.92 -2.78 -10.42
CA GLY A 7 -13.39 -1.63 -11.15
C GLY A 7 -12.87 -0.49 -10.24
N PRO A 8 -12.15 0.48 -10.82
CA PRO A 8 -11.51 1.57 -10.09
C PRO A 8 -12.50 2.49 -9.36
N GLN A 9 -13.78 2.50 -9.75
CA GLN A 9 -14.81 3.28 -9.07
C GLN A 9 -15.06 2.85 -7.62
N TYR A 10 -14.66 1.63 -7.25
CA TYR A 10 -14.81 1.11 -5.88
C TYR A 10 -13.61 1.40 -4.98
N GLU A 11 -12.49 1.91 -5.52
CA GLU A 11 -11.22 2.04 -4.77
C GLU A 11 -11.34 2.92 -3.51
N GLY A 12 -12.22 3.91 -3.55
CA GLY A 12 -12.47 4.84 -2.44
C GLY A 12 -13.52 4.36 -1.43
N GLU A 13 -14.09 3.15 -1.58
CA GLU A 13 -15.12 2.65 -0.67
C GLU A 13 -14.58 2.52 0.77
N ARG A 14 -15.40 2.94 1.73
CA ARG A 14 -15.11 2.81 3.15
C ARG A 14 -16.15 1.93 3.80
N ILE A 15 -15.70 0.94 4.58
CA ILE A 15 -16.58 0.02 5.30
C ILE A 15 -16.46 0.32 6.79
N ARG A 16 -17.55 0.73 7.43
CA ARG A 16 -17.59 1.04 8.87
C ARG A 16 -17.76 -0.22 9.71
N LYS A 17 -17.51 -0.12 11.02
CA LYS A 17 -17.61 -1.25 11.97
C LYS A 17 -18.99 -1.93 11.96
N ALA A 18 -20.06 -1.18 11.73
CA ALA A 18 -21.43 -1.73 11.69
C ALA A 18 -21.75 -2.46 10.35
N GLU A 19 -20.91 -2.31 9.33
CA GLU A 19 -21.20 -2.67 7.94
C GLU A 19 -20.42 -3.90 7.45
N PHE A 20 -19.31 -4.25 8.11
CA PHE A 20 -18.52 -5.42 7.71
C PHE A 20 -19.14 -6.73 8.19
N HIS A 21 -19.03 -7.77 7.36
CA HIS A 21 -19.29 -9.17 7.72
C HIS A 21 -18.10 -9.76 8.46
N VAL A 22 -16.90 -9.59 7.90
CA VAL A 22 -15.64 -9.97 8.54
C VAL A 22 -14.61 -8.87 8.34
N GLU A 23 -13.77 -8.69 9.36
CA GLU A 23 -12.57 -7.87 9.32
C GLU A 23 -11.35 -8.79 9.43
N PHE A 24 -10.35 -8.59 8.57
CA PHE A 24 -9.07 -9.26 8.66
C PHE A 24 -7.98 -8.26 9.03
N GLY A 25 -7.12 -8.64 9.97
CA GLY A 25 -6.05 -7.76 10.41
C GLY A 25 -6.57 -6.55 11.19
N GLY A 26 -6.04 -5.36 10.90
CA GLY A 26 -6.40 -4.14 11.62
C GLY A 26 -5.91 -4.12 13.07
N PRO A 27 -6.33 -3.15 13.89
CA PRO A 27 -5.75 -2.91 15.22
C PRO A 27 -6.09 -4.00 16.25
N GLU A 28 -7.17 -4.76 16.05
CA GLU A 28 -7.60 -5.81 16.99
C GLU A 28 -6.88 -7.15 16.77
N VAL A 29 -6.18 -7.33 15.63
CA VAL A 29 -5.54 -8.60 15.26
C VAL A 29 -4.03 -8.43 15.16
N GLN A 30 -3.31 -9.18 15.99
CA GLN A 30 -1.85 -9.08 16.10
C GLN A 30 -1.09 -9.71 14.92
N HIS A 31 -1.54 -10.88 14.45
CA HIS A 31 -0.84 -11.63 13.40
C HIS A 31 -1.63 -11.54 12.09
N LYS A 32 -1.01 -10.92 11.10
CA LYS A 32 -1.59 -10.64 9.79
C LYS A 32 -0.47 -10.36 8.80
N GLY A 33 -0.73 -10.52 7.51
CA GLY A 33 0.14 -9.92 6.52
C GLY A 33 -0.11 -10.33 5.07
N GLU A 34 0.69 -9.79 4.17
CA GLU A 34 0.66 -10.12 2.75
C GLU A 34 2.06 -10.13 2.18
N LEU A 35 2.39 -11.14 1.37
CA LEU A 35 3.70 -11.30 0.78
C LEU A 35 3.59 -11.77 -0.67
N VAL A 36 4.24 -11.03 -1.57
CA VAL A 36 4.53 -11.51 -2.93
C VAL A 36 5.90 -12.13 -2.97
N THR A 37 6.02 -13.31 -3.58
CA THR A 37 7.30 -13.99 -3.83
C THR A 37 7.44 -14.34 -5.30
N LEU A 38 8.59 -13.97 -5.89
CA LEU A 38 8.97 -14.45 -7.22
C LEU A 38 9.49 -15.89 -7.12
N ARG A 39 8.96 -16.76 -7.96
CA ARG A 39 9.26 -18.20 -8.00
C ARG A 39 9.72 -18.62 -9.40
N GLY A 40 10.32 -19.81 -9.49
CA GLY A 40 10.59 -20.46 -10.76
C GLY A 40 9.30 -20.83 -11.51
N MET A 41 9.38 -20.89 -12.84
CA MET A 41 8.23 -21.21 -13.70
C MET A 41 7.63 -22.60 -13.42
N ASP A 42 8.41 -23.53 -12.88
CA ASP A 42 8.01 -24.88 -12.48
C ASP A 42 7.45 -24.96 -11.05
N GLU A 43 7.64 -23.93 -10.24
CA GLU A 43 7.17 -23.87 -8.84
C GLU A 43 5.75 -23.27 -8.72
N VAL A 44 5.27 -22.57 -9.75
CA VAL A 44 3.95 -21.92 -9.74
C VAL A 44 2.96 -22.66 -10.65
N GLU A 45 1.88 -23.13 -10.03
CA GLU A 45 0.69 -23.58 -10.75
C GLU A 45 -0.19 -22.35 -11.01
N HIS A 46 -0.21 -21.89 -12.27
CA HIS A 46 -1.04 -20.74 -12.66
C HIS A 46 -2.51 -21.02 -12.33
N ASP A 47 -3.23 -19.97 -11.92
CA ASP A 47 -4.63 -20.00 -11.53
C ASP A 47 -4.99 -20.75 -10.25
N ARG A 48 -4.00 -21.34 -9.58
CA ARG A 48 -4.24 -22.00 -8.30
C ARG A 48 -4.64 -20.98 -7.24
N ILE A 49 -5.79 -21.22 -6.61
CA ILE A 49 -6.29 -20.45 -5.47
C ILE A 49 -6.60 -21.41 -4.34
N THR A 50 -6.09 -21.13 -3.14
CA THR A 50 -6.31 -21.97 -1.95
C THR A 50 -6.70 -21.13 -0.74
N VAL A 51 -7.54 -21.70 0.13
CA VAL A 51 -7.91 -21.13 1.42
C VAL A 51 -7.60 -22.15 2.50
N THR A 52 -6.73 -21.79 3.43
CA THR A 52 -6.29 -22.64 4.55
C THR A 52 -6.81 -22.06 5.86
N GLY A 53 -7.82 -22.71 6.43
CA GLY A 53 -8.57 -22.24 7.60
C GLY A 53 -10.03 -21.95 7.25
N PRO A 54 -10.78 -21.26 8.13
CA PRO A 54 -12.15 -20.85 7.86
C PRO A 54 -12.24 -19.86 6.69
N ASP A 55 -13.27 -19.97 5.86
CA ASP A 55 -13.53 -19.07 4.74
C ASP A 55 -14.65 -18.05 5.09
N LEU A 56 -14.95 -17.09 4.21
CA LEU A 56 -15.87 -15.97 4.49
C LEU A 56 -17.24 -16.42 5.03
N LYS A 57 -17.81 -17.49 4.44
CA LYS A 57 -19.09 -18.07 4.88
C LYS A 57 -19.06 -18.71 6.27
N ASP A 58 -17.89 -19.08 6.77
CA ASP A 58 -17.72 -19.77 8.04
C ASP A 58 -17.58 -18.77 9.21
N PHE A 59 -17.24 -17.50 8.91
CA PHE A 59 -17.13 -16.45 9.92
C PHE A 59 -18.51 -15.90 10.32
N PRO A 60 -18.80 -15.78 11.63
CA PRO A 60 -19.95 -15.03 12.09
C PRO A 60 -19.85 -13.54 11.68
N GLU A 61 -20.99 -12.93 11.40
CA GLU A 61 -21.07 -11.51 11.05
C GLU A 61 -20.50 -10.62 12.18
N GLY A 62 -19.67 -9.64 11.81
CA GLY A 62 -19.08 -8.67 12.72
C GLY A 62 -17.85 -9.19 13.48
N THR A 63 -17.18 -10.24 13.00
CA THR A 63 -15.98 -10.82 13.64
C THR A 63 -14.68 -10.32 13.01
N SER A 64 -13.60 -10.36 13.80
CA SER A 64 -12.24 -10.03 13.39
C SER A 64 -11.37 -11.29 13.38
N SER A 65 -10.54 -11.48 12.36
CA SER A 65 -9.77 -12.71 12.14
C SER A 65 -8.36 -12.44 11.61
N PRO A 66 -7.35 -13.29 11.90
CA PRO A 66 -6.07 -13.24 11.20
C PRO A 66 -6.22 -13.59 9.72
N LEU A 67 -5.34 -13.01 8.91
CA LEU A 67 -5.20 -13.34 7.51
C LEU A 67 -3.74 -13.19 7.10
N PHE A 68 -3.25 -14.17 6.36
CA PHE A 68 -2.04 -14.04 5.56
C PHE A 68 -2.38 -14.25 4.08
N ILE A 69 -2.02 -13.28 3.23
CA ILE A 69 -2.18 -13.37 1.78
C ILE A 69 -0.82 -13.71 1.17
N LYS A 70 -0.68 -14.92 0.63
CA LYS A 70 0.52 -15.34 -0.08
C LYS A 70 0.25 -15.33 -1.57
N VAL A 71 1.10 -14.61 -2.30
CA VAL A 71 1.03 -14.51 -3.76
C VAL A 71 2.36 -14.98 -4.32
N ASP A 72 2.33 -16.09 -5.07
CA ASP A 72 3.51 -16.55 -5.81
C ASP A 72 3.33 -16.17 -7.28
N VAL A 73 4.33 -15.49 -7.86
CA VAL A 73 4.36 -15.08 -9.27
C VAL A 73 5.56 -15.69 -9.99
N ALA A 74 5.43 -15.94 -11.29
CA ALA A 74 6.53 -16.33 -12.15
C ALA A 74 6.38 -15.71 -13.55
N GLY A 75 7.51 -15.41 -14.18
CA GLY A 75 7.60 -14.86 -15.53
C GLY A 75 9.06 -14.62 -15.89
N GLU A 76 9.44 -14.82 -17.15
CA GLU A 76 10.85 -14.76 -17.57
C GLU A 76 11.47 -13.37 -17.40
N ALA A 77 10.66 -12.33 -17.51
CA ALA A 77 11.08 -10.93 -17.36
C ALA A 77 10.98 -10.39 -15.92
N LEU A 78 10.50 -11.19 -14.96
CA LEU A 78 10.38 -10.75 -13.57
C LEU A 78 11.72 -10.82 -12.83
N GLU A 79 12.02 -9.75 -12.11
CA GLU A 79 13.18 -9.64 -11.23
C GLU A 79 12.72 -9.59 -9.76
N LYS A 80 13.53 -10.07 -8.81
CA LYS A 80 13.21 -10.09 -7.38
C LYS A 80 12.89 -8.70 -6.82
N ASP A 81 13.46 -7.66 -7.42
CA ASP A 81 13.24 -6.25 -7.04
C ASP A 81 11.80 -5.78 -7.30
N LEU A 82 11.00 -6.54 -8.07
CA LEU A 82 9.60 -6.22 -8.32
C LEU A 82 8.66 -6.75 -7.25
N GLU A 83 9.10 -7.64 -6.36
CA GLU A 83 8.18 -8.27 -5.42
C GLU A 83 7.42 -7.24 -4.58
N ALA A 84 8.10 -6.21 -4.05
CA ALA A 84 7.45 -5.14 -3.27
C ALA A 84 6.51 -4.26 -4.12
N VAL A 85 6.87 -4.02 -5.39
CA VAL A 85 6.02 -3.28 -6.35
C VAL A 85 4.72 -4.04 -6.59
N LEU A 86 4.82 -5.35 -6.84
CA LEU A 86 3.67 -6.24 -7.03
C LEU A 86 2.85 -6.37 -5.75
N GLU A 87 3.51 -6.48 -4.60
CA GLU A 87 2.85 -6.58 -3.29
C GLU A 87 1.98 -5.35 -3.01
N ARG A 88 2.45 -4.15 -3.37
CA ARG A 88 1.62 -2.95 -3.23
C ARG A 88 0.37 -2.96 -4.13
N ARG A 89 0.37 -3.69 -5.24
CA ARG A 89 -0.83 -3.81 -6.09
C ARG A 89 -1.92 -4.68 -5.45
N ILE A 90 -1.60 -5.50 -4.43
CA ILE A 90 -2.63 -6.21 -3.64
C ILE A 90 -3.60 -5.20 -3.04
N HIS A 91 -3.09 -4.10 -2.44
CA HIS A 91 -3.93 -3.02 -1.93
C HIS A 91 -4.85 -2.45 -3.02
N GLN A 92 -4.29 -2.08 -4.16
CA GLN A 92 -5.06 -1.44 -5.24
C GLN A 92 -6.15 -2.37 -5.79
N TYR A 93 -5.77 -3.56 -6.23
CA TYR A 93 -6.70 -4.50 -6.86
C TYR A 93 -7.72 -5.08 -5.89
N THR A 94 -7.38 -5.23 -4.61
CA THR A 94 -8.37 -5.61 -3.59
C THR A 94 -9.44 -4.53 -3.41
N ASN A 95 -9.06 -3.25 -3.43
CA ASN A 95 -10.01 -2.14 -3.35
C ASN A 95 -10.82 -1.92 -4.64
N TYR A 96 -10.49 -2.58 -5.76
CA TYR A 96 -11.33 -2.54 -6.97
C TYR A 96 -12.56 -3.45 -6.84
N ILE A 97 -12.63 -4.29 -5.82
CA ILE A 97 -13.73 -5.23 -5.61
C ILE A 97 -14.82 -4.53 -4.81
N GLU A 98 -16.04 -4.43 -5.37
CA GLU A 98 -17.17 -3.81 -4.67
C GLU A 98 -17.42 -4.45 -3.30
N GLY A 99 -17.46 -3.62 -2.25
CA GLY A 99 -17.68 -4.05 -0.89
C GLY A 99 -16.47 -4.75 -0.25
N VAL A 100 -15.26 -4.55 -0.80
CA VAL A 100 -14.01 -4.94 -0.16
C VAL A 100 -13.14 -3.70 0.06
N PHE A 101 -12.63 -3.57 1.27
CA PHE A 101 -11.71 -2.51 1.65
C PHE A 101 -10.39 -3.14 2.05
N HIS A 102 -9.27 -2.60 1.59
CA HIS A 102 -7.91 -2.95 2.01
C HIS A 102 -7.11 -1.69 2.33
N MET A 103 -6.34 -1.71 3.41
CA MET A 103 -5.45 -0.63 3.80
C MET A 103 -4.13 -1.18 4.36
N ALA A 104 -3.13 -0.29 4.42
CA ALA A 104 -1.75 -0.57 4.84
C ALA A 104 -1.02 -1.52 3.89
N GLN A 105 -0.10 -2.33 4.41
CA GLN A 105 0.88 -3.12 3.64
C GLN A 105 1.58 -4.15 4.54
N ARG A 106 2.27 -5.13 3.92
CA ARG A 106 3.11 -6.15 4.59
C ARG A 106 2.43 -6.77 5.81
N TYR A 107 2.94 -6.57 7.01
CA TYR A 107 2.46 -7.16 8.27
C TYR A 107 1.39 -6.33 8.98
N ASP A 108 0.99 -5.19 8.42
CA ASP A 108 0.03 -4.28 9.06
C ASP A 108 -1.29 -4.14 8.31
N ILE A 109 -1.56 -5.07 7.39
CA ILE A 109 -2.78 -5.05 6.55
C ILE A 109 -4.07 -4.90 7.38
N TRP A 110 -5.04 -4.22 6.78
CA TRP A 110 -6.38 -4.12 7.33
C TRP A 110 -7.42 -4.25 6.23
N ILE A 111 -8.19 -5.34 6.28
CA ILE A 111 -9.17 -5.67 5.26
C ILE A 111 -10.56 -5.78 5.87
N ARG A 112 -11.57 -5.25 5.20
CA ARG A 112 -12.98 -5.44 5.56
C ARG A 112 -13.77 -5.95 4.37
N ILE A 113 -14.67 -6.91 4.62
CA ILE A 113 -15.63 -7.40 3.64
C ILE A 113 -17.02 -6.94 4.05
N HIS A 114 -17.73 -6.22 3.19
CA HIS A 114 -19.04 -5.64 3.47
C HIS A 114 -20.14 -6.72 3.49
N LYS A 115 -21.12 -6.61 4.40
CA LYS A 115 -22.27 -7.55 4.49
C LYS A 115 -23.03 -7.71 3.18
N ASN A 116 -23.18 -6.62 2.42
CA ASN A 116 -23.84 -6.66 1.12
C ASN A 116 -23.05 -7.43 0.05
N ALA A 117 -21.72 -7.41 0.07
CA ALA A 117 -20.91 -8.19 -0.86
C ALA A 117 -21.12 -9.70 -0.61
N VAL A 118 -21.10 -10.11 0.67
CA VAL A 118 -21.42 -11.50 1.06
C VAL A 118 -22.83 -11.90 0.62
N LYS A 119 -23.83 -11.03 0.81
CA LYS A 119 -25.22 -11.27 0.35
C LYS A 119 -25.34 -11.38 -1.17
N LYS A 120 -24.48 -10.71 -1.94
CA LYS A 120 -24.40 -10.81 -3.41
C LYS A 120 -23.74 -12.12 -3.88
N GLY A 121 -23.07 -12.84 -2.98
CA GLY A 121 -22.40 -14.11 -3.28
C GLY A 121 -20.89 -14.08 -3.09
N LEU A 122 -20.30 -13.01 -2.54
CA LEU A 122 -18.89 -13.00 -2.13
C LEU A 122 -18.72 -13.77 -0.80
N ASP A 123 -18.95 -15.08 -0.84
CA ASP A 123 -18.98 -15.97 0.32
C ASP A 123 -17.69 -16.81 0.48
N SER A 124 -16.69 -16.56 -0.37
CA SER A 124 -15.38 -17.21 -0.33
C SER A 124 -14.26 -16.25 -0.77
N LEU A 125 -13.11 -16.31 -0.09
CA LEU A 125 -11.86 -15.65 -0.47
C LEU A 125 -11.35 -16.13 -1.84
N THR A 126 -11.80 -17.30 -2.32
CA THR A 126 -11.45 -17.78 -3.66
C THR A 126 -11.91 -16.83 -4.77
N HIS A 127 -13.03 -16.12 -4.58
CA HIS A 127 -13.48 -15.08 -5.49
C HIS A 127 -12.53 -13.88 -5.52
N VAL A 128 -12.03 -13.46 -4.36
CA VAL A 128 -11.02 -12.39 -4.25
C VAL A 128 -9.73 -12.81 -4.95
N GLY A 129 -9.24 -14.02 -4.68
CA GLY A 129 -8.04 -14.56 -5.35
C GLY A 129 -8.18 -14.63 -6.86
N ARG A 130 -9.37 -14.96 -7.37
CA ARG A 130 -9.65 -14.98 -8.81
C ARG A 130 -9.56 -13.59 -9.42
N ILE A 131 -10.22 -12.61 -8.80
CA ILE A 131 -10.17 -11.23 -9.26
C ILE A 131 -8.73 -10.68 -9.21
N LEU A 132 -7.97 -10.99 -8.15
CA LEU A 132 -6.57 -10.60 -8.06
C LEU A 132 -5.76 -11.17 -9.23
N ILE A 133 -5.82 -12.48 -9.49
CA ILE A 133 -5.07 -13.10 -10.61
C ILE A 133 -5.44 -12.46 -11.95
N ASP A 134 -6.75 -12.28 -12.20
CA ASP A 134 -7.24 -11.72 -13.45
C ASP A 134 -6.77 -10.26 -13.63
N LEU A 135 -6.78 -9.43 -12.56
CA LEU A 135 -6.29 -8.05 -12.59
C LEU A 135 -4.76 -7.97 -12.75
N PHE A 136 -4.00 -8.74 -11.98
CA PHE A 136 -2.54 -8.74 -12.05
C PHE A 136 -2.03 -9.12 -13.44
N THR A 137 -2.57 -10.20 -14.02
CA THR A 137 -2.11 -10.70 -15.32
C THR A 137 -2.61 -9.84 -16.49
N ALA A 138 -3.75 -9.16 -16.35
CA ALA A 138 -4.23 -8.21 -17.35
C ALA A 138 -3.39 -6.92 -17.39
N GLU A 139 -3.07 -6.37 -16.22
CA GLU A 139 -2.36 -5.09 -16.10
C GLU A 139 -0.84 -5.24 -16.22
N LEU A 140 -0.28 -6.40 -15.83
CA LEU A 140 1.16 -6.67 -15.87
C LEU A 140 1.43 -7.96 -16.67
N PRO A 141 1.46 -7.89 -18.01
CA PRO A 141 1.68 -9.05 -18.88
C PRO A 141 3.02 -9.79 -18.66
N VAL A 142 3.95 -9.18 -17.91
CA VAL A 142 5.20 -9.82 -17.47
C VAL A 142 4.98 -10.95 -16.45
N ILE A 143 3.80 -11.02 -15.83
CA ILE A 143 3.39 -12.11 -14.95
C ILE A 143 2.77 -13.22 -15.82
N GLU A 144 3.52 -14.30 -16.05
CA GLU A 144 3.08 -15.44 -16.86
C GLU A 144 2.32 -16.48 -16.03
N LYS A 145 2.69 -16.64 -14.76
CA LYS A 145 2.01 -17.52 -13.81
C LYS A 145 1.84 -16.82 -12.48
N MET A 146 0.72 -17.12 -11.83
CA MET A 146 0.37 -16.55 -10.54
C MET A 146 -0.51 -17.54 -9.79
N SER A 147 -0.28 -17.65 -8.49
CA SER A 147 -1.15 -18.37 -7.56
C SER A 147 -1.38 -17.56 -6.30
N VAL A 148 -2.52 -17.77 -5.65
CA VAL A 148 -2.90 -17.07 -4.42
C VAL A 148 -3.30 -18.06 -3.35
N GLU A 149 -2.75 -17.89 -2.16
CA GLU A 149 -3.12 -18.64 -0.97
C GLU A 149 -3.55 -17.67 0.12
N PHE A 150 -4.77 -17.86 0.63
CA PHE A 150 -5.27 -17.17 1.80
C PHE A 150 -5.18 -18.08 3.01
N VAL A 151 -4.52 -17.65 4.06
CA VAL A 151 -4.41 -18.42 5.31
C VAL A 151 -5.12 -17.65 6.41
N THR A 152 -6.14 -18.26 7.00
CA THR A 152 -6.95 -17.70 8.09
C THR A 152 -6.84 -18.50 9.38
N ASP A 153 -6.14 -19.64 9.35
CA ASP A 153 -5.77 -20.40 10.55
C ASP A 153 -4.77 -19.60 11.41
N PRO A 154 -5.08 -19.28 12.69
CA PRO A 154 -4.26 -18.38 13.49
C PRO A 154 -2.82 -18.83 13.71
N ASP A 155 -2.57 -20.13 13.87
CA ASP A 155 -1.23 -20.67 14.13
C ASP A 155 -0.38 -20.66 12.87
N GLN A 156 -0.97 -20.99 11.72
CA GLN A 156 -0.28 -20.88 10.44
C GLN A 156 -0.01 -19.43 10.04
N VAL A 157 -0.95 -18.50 10.26
CA VAL A 157 -0.71 -17.06 10.02
C VAL A 157 0.46 -16.56 10.84
N ARG A 158 0.54 -16.93 12.13
CA ARG A 158 1.68 -16.56 13.00
C ARG A 158 3.01 -17.08 12.46
N ALA A 159 3.05 -18.33 11.98
CA ALA A 159 4.27 -18.93 11.43
C ALA A 159 4.71 -18.26 10.12
N LEU A 160 3.76 -17.99 9.22
CA LEU A 160 4.00 -17.30 7.95
C LEU A 160 4.47 -15.87 8.17
N LEU A 161 3.83 -15.14 9.10
CA LEU A 161 4.25 -13.79 9.46
C LEU A 161 5.71 -13.78 9.94
N ALA A 162 6.11 -14.72 10.81
CA ALA A 162 7.50 -14.78 11.27
C ALA A 162 8.50 -14.98 10.11
N GLN A 163 8.14 -15.76 9.09
CA GLN A 163 8.97 -15.92 7.89
C GLN A 163 9.00 -14.65 7.04
N ALA A 164 7.84 -14.02 6.85
CA ALA A 164 7.70 -12.83 6.04
C ALA A 164 8.45 -11.62 6.64
N MET A 165 8.50 -11.52 7.97
CA MET A 165 9.28 -10.49 8.67
C MET A 165 10.76 -10.48 8.28
N GLU A 166 11.36 -11.65 8.02
CA GLU A 166 12.75 -11.69 7.54
C GLU A 166 12.88 -11.15 6.11
N VAL A 167 11.94 -11.45 5.23
CA VAL A 167 11.91 -10.91 3.86
C VAL A 167 11.75 -9.39 3.88
N TYR A 168 10.84 -8.87 4.71
CA TYR A 168 10.66 -7.41 4.85
C TYR A 168 11.92 -6.75 5.38
N ARG A 169 12.56 -7.35 6.39
CA ARG A 169 13.83 -6.84 6.94
C ARG A 169 14.94 -6.84 5.89
N GLU A 170 15.04 -7.90 5.08
CA GLU A 170 15.99 -7.94 3.96
C GLU A 170 15.74 -6.83 2.94
N ARG A 171 14.47 -6.58 2.58
CA ARG A 171 14.10 -5.48 1.67
C ARG A 171 14.50 -4.12 2.25
N ASP A 172 14.24 -3.90 3.54
CA ASP A 172 14.59 -2.64 4.22
C ASP A 172 16.11 -2.48 4.40
N ASP A 173 16.83 -3.58 4.68
CA ASP A 173 18.29 -3.60 4.83
C ASP A 173 19.00 -3.19 3.53
N ARG A 174 18.41 -3.44 2.35
CA ARG A 174 18.96 -3.01 1.05
C ARG A 174 18.94 -1.50 0.84
N MET A 175 18.07 -0.78 1.54
CA MET A 175 18.02 0.69 1.50
C MET A 175 19.10 1.32 2.38
N LYS A 176 19.67 0.58 3.34
CA LYS A 176 20.62 1.14 4.30
C LYS A 176 21.89 1.63 3.60
N GLY A 177 22.20 2.90 3.82
CA GLY A 177 23.44 3.52 3.35
C GLY A 177 23.35 4.18 1.98
N LEU A 178 22.20 4.12 1.30
CA LEU A 178 21.95 4.94 0.11
C LEU A 178 21.38 6.29 0.56
N ARG A 179 22.01 7.40 0.17
CA ARG A 179 21.56 8.76 0.50
C ARG A 179 21.01 9.48 -0.70
N GLU A 180 20.27 10.54 -0.42
CA GLU A 180 19.79 11.48 -1.45
C GLU A 180 20.94 12.11 -2.23
N GLU A 181 22.11 12.30 -1.62
CA GLU A 181 23.30 12.83 -2.29
C GLU A 181 23.96 11.83 -3.24
N ASP A 182 23.75 10.53 -3.05
CA ASP A 182 24.38 9.46 -3.84
C ASP A 182 23.62 9.15 -5.14
N VAL A 183 22.49 9.81 -5.37
CA VAL A 183 21.60 9.58 -6.51
C VAL A 183 21.29 10.87 -7.26
N GLU A 184 21.14 10.76 -8.58
CA GLU A 184 20.77 11.86 -9.49
C GLU A 184 19.25 11.93 -9.75
N GLU A 185 18.54 10.86 -9.39
CA GLU A 185 17.12 10.69 -9.67
C GLU A 185 16.38 10.21 -8.41
N PHE A 186 15.18 10.74 -8.22
CA PHE A 186 14.17 10.27 -7.30
C PHE A 186 13.05 9.58 -8.09
N TYR A 187 12.04 9.10 -7.38
CA TYR A 187 10.86 8.49 -8.00
C TYR A 187 9.59 9.15 -7.50
N GLY A 188 8.65 9.38 -8.41
CA GLY A 188 7.32 9.85 -8.09
C GLY A 188 6.31 8.71 -8.08
N CYS A 189 5.20 8.90 -7.37
CA CYS A 189 4.06 7.98 -7.41
C CYS A 189 2.73 8.74 -7.39
N VAL A 190 1.86 8.41 -8.34
CA VAL A 190 0.48 8.95 -8.47
C VAL A 190 -0.59 7.88 -8.31
N LEU A 191 -0.24 6.71 -7.77
CA LEU A 191 -1.16 5.58 -7.62
C LEU A 191 -2.43 5.93 -6.82
N CYS A 192 -2.31 6.85 -5.86
CA CYS A 192 -3.43 7.25 -5.00
C CYS A 192 -4.25 8.44 -5.54
N GLN A 193 -4.04 8.87 -6.80
CA GLN A 193 -4.82 9.96 -7.39
C GLN A 193 -6.29 9.61 -7.67
N SER A 194 -6.63 8.32 -7.70
CA SER A 194 -8.02 7.87 -7.67
C SER A 194 -8.77 8.31 -6.41
N PHE A 195 -8.05 8.50 -5.30
CA PHE A 195 -8.59 8.97 -4.02
C PHE A 195 -8.33 10.48 -3.80
N ALA A 196 -7.11 10.95 -4.07
CA ALA A 196 -6.69 12.34 -3.90
C ALA A 196 -6.08 12.88 -5.21
N PRO A 197 -6.91 13.46 -6.12
CA PRO A 197 -6.51 13.71 -7.52
C PRO A 197 -5.28 14.60 -7.74
N THR A 198 -4.96 15.47 -6.79
CA THR A 198 -3.81 16.39 -6.87
C THR A 198 -2.61 15.90 -6.05
N HIS A 199 -2.71 14.75 -5.37
CA HIS A 199 -1.62 14.22 -4.57
C HIS A 199 -0.52 13.61 -5.44
N VAL A 200 0.74 13.84 -5.03
CA VAL A 200 1.93 13.25 -5.64
C VAL A 200 2.90 12.88 -4.51
N CYS A 201 3.32 11.61 -4.46
CA CYS A 201 4.46 11.20 -3.63
C CYS A 201 5.76 11.47 -4.39
N VAL A 202 6.77 12.02 -3.70
CA VAL A 202 8.17 11.95 -4.12
C VAL A 202 8.90 11.05 -3.13
N ILE A 203 9.60 10.06 -3.66
CA ILE A 203 10.25 8.96 -2.96
C ILE A 203 11.75 9.07 -3.21
N THR A 204 12.51 9.14 -2.12
CA THR A 204 13.96 9.27 -2.12
C THR A 204 14.59 8.10 -1.36
N PRO A 205 15.91 7.90 -1.43
CA PRO A 205 16.57 6.87 -0.62
C PRO A 205 16.31 7.01 0.89
N GLU A 206 16.11 8.24 1.37
CA GLU A 206 15.94 8.57 2.78
C GLU A 206 14.48 8.88 3.15
N ARG A 207 13.57 8.87 2.17
CA ARG A 207 12.14 9.11 2.36
C ARG A 207 11.30 8.13 1.54
N ILE A 208 10.82 7.10 2.24
CA ILE A 208 9.86 6.13 1.70
C ILE A 208 8.52 6.80 1.35
N SER A 209 7.75 6.20 0.45
CA SER A 209 6.35 6.61 0.21
C SER A 209 5.55 6.66 1.52
N LEU A 210 4.60 7.59 1.63
CA LEU A 210 3.84 7.77 2.87
C LEU A 210 3.03 6.54 3.32
N CYS A 211 2.73 5.62 2.40
CA CYS A 211 2.06 4.35 2.71
C CYS A 211 2.99 3.27 3.27
N GLY A 212 4.30 3.54 3.34
CA GLY A 212 5.32 2.59 3.83
C GLY A 212 5.68 1.45 2.86
N ALA A 213 5.05 1.39 1.68
CA ALA A 213 5.14 0.21 0.82
C ALA A 213 6.15 0.30 -0.33
N ILE A 214 6.45 1.51 -0.81
CA ILE A 214 7.34 1.74 -1.96
C ILE A 214 8.54 2.59 -1.52
N ASN A 215 9.72 1.98 -1.52
CA ASN A 215 10.99 2.68 -1.35
C ASN A 215 11.58 3.11 -2.70
N TRP A 216 12.76 3.73 -2.68
CA TRP A 216 13.42 4.23 -3.89
C TRP A 216 13.83 3.10 -4.87
N LEU A 217 14.29 1.95 -4.37
CA LEU A 217 14.62 0.79 -5.22
C LEU A 217 13.36 0.23 -5.90
N ASP A 218 12.24 0.20 -5.17
CA ASP A 218 10.94 -0.24 -5.70
C ASP A 218 10.45 0.72 -6.80
N GLY A 219 10.58 2.04 -6.58
CA GLY A 219 10.29 3.06 -7.60
C GLY A 219 11.11 2.86 -8.88
N ARG A 220 12.41 2.60 -8.72
CA ARG A 220 13.31 2.27 -9.84
C ARG A 220 12.87 1.01 -10.59
N ALA A 221 12.56 -0.05 -9.85
CA ALA A 221 12.13 -1.31 -10.45
C ALA A 221 10.80 -1.16 -11.20
N ALA A 222 9.83 -0.44 -10.60
CA ALA A 222 8.53 -0.17 -11.21
C ALA A 222 8.65 0.57 -12.54
N THR A 223 9.44 1.66 -12.60
CA THR A 223 9.61 2.46 -13.83
C THR A 223 10.29 1.71 -14.97
N LYS A 224 11.12 0.71 -14.67
CA LYS A 224 11.77 -0.14 -15.68
C LYS A 224 10.77 -1.10 -16.34
N VAL A 225 9.81 -1.60 -15.57
CA VAL A 225 8.84 -2.62 -16.01
C VAL A 225 7.59 -2.01 -16.62
N ASP A 226 7.11 -0.91 -16.04
CA ASP A 226 5.91 -0.20 -16.47
C ASP A 226 6.20 1.31 -16.58
N PRO A 227 6.86 1.76 -17.66
CA PRO A 227 7.27 3.16 -17.82
C PRO A 227 6.10 4.16 -17.92
N GLU A 228 4.92 3.68 -18.31
CA GLU A 228 3.69 4.48 -18.39
C GLU A 228 2.81 4.33 -17.13
N GLY A 229 3.31 3.58 -16.14
CA GLY A 229 2.61 3.27 -14.90
C GLY A 229 2.49 4.44 -13.93
N ALA A 230 2.00 4.12 -12.73
CA ALA A 230 1.78 5.11 -11.67
C ALA A 230 3.08 5.63 -11.04
N GLN A 231 4.19 4.89 -11.17
CA GLN A 231 5.52 5.30 -10.74
C GLN A 231 6.31 5.86 -11.92
N PHE A 232 7.06 6.93 -11.70
CA PHE A 232 7.83 7.61 -12.74
C PHE A 232 9.15 8.16 -12.18
N ALA A 233 10.17 8.27 -13.03
CA ALA A 233 11.44 8.84 -12.64
C ALA A 233 11.34 10.37 -12.51
N VAL A 234 12.07 10.93 -11.55
CA VAL A 234 12.13 12.36 -11.27
C VAL A 234 13.60 12.75 -11.15
N ALA A 235 14.18 13.33 -12.21
CA ALA A 235 15.54 13.85 -12.11
C ALA A 235 15.58 14.99 -11.08
N LYS A 236 16.62 15.06 -10.25
CA LYS A 236 16.68 16.03 -9.15
C LYS A 236 16.64 17.47 -9.64
N GLY A 237 17.48 17.83 -10.62
CA GLY A 237 17.68 19.22 -11.03
C GLY A 237 18.59 19.98 -10.05
N ASN A 238 18.47 21.31 -10.03
CA ASN A 238 19.28 22.15 -9.16
C ASN A 238 18.65 22.27 -7.77
N LEU A 239 19.48 22.15 -6.74
CA LEU A 239 19.09 22.50 -5.36
C LEU A 239 18.95 24.03 -5.27
N ILE A 240 17.72 24.50 -5.04
CA ILE A 240 17.39 25.93 -4.99
C ILE A 240 17.14 26.45 -3.57
N ASP A 241 16.80 25.55 -2.64
CA ASP A 241 16.72 25.83 -1.21
C ASP A 241 17.42 24.72 -0.42
N PRO A 242 18.65 24.95 0.07
CA PRO A 242 19.40 23.98 0.87
C PRO A 242 18.85 23.76 2.28
N ASP A 243 18.05 24.68 2.83
CA ASP A 243 17.54 24.57 4.20
C ASP A 243 16.32 23.63 4.24
N ASN A 244 15.45 23.71 3.23
CA ASN A 244 14.26 22.86 3.10
C ASN A 244 14.43 21.69 2.11
N ILE A 245 15.58 21.63 1.43
CA ILE A 245 15.93 20.66 0.39
C ILE A 245 14.89 20.68 -0.75
N VAL A 246 14.83 21.81 -1.44
CA VAL A 246 13.95 22.03 -2.59
C VAL A 246 14.77 21.99 -3.86
N TYR A 247 14.31 21.20 -4.83
CA TYR A 247 14.90 21.14 -6.16
C TYR A 247 13.94 21.70 -7.22
N ASP A 248 14.48 22.45 -8.18
CA ASP A 248 13.67 23.11 -9.22
C ASP A 248 12.88 22.12 -10.09
N HIS A 249 13.51 21.03 -10.52
CA HIS A 249 12.91 20.06 -11.40
C HIS A 249 11.93 19.14 -10.64
N VAL A 250 12.18 18.84 -9.36
CA VAL A 250 11.20 18.18 -8.50
C VAL A 250 9.93 19.03 -8.40
N ASN A 251 10.04 20.35 -8.16
CA ASN A 251 8.89 21.26 -8.14
C ASN A 251 8.14 21.27 -9.49
N GLN A 252 8.86 21.30 -10.61
CA GLN A 252 8.24 21.24 -11.94
C GLN A 252 7.40 19.96 -12.10
N VAL A 253 7.98 18.81 -11.79
CA VAL A 253 7.30 17.51 -11.92
C VAL A 253 6.11 17.41 -10.96
N VAL A 254 6.25 17.87 -9.72
CA VAL A 254 5.15 17.92 -8.75
C VAL A 254 4.01 18.80 -9.29
N THR A 255 4.33 19.99 -9.81
CA THR A 255 3.34 20.91 -10.41
C THR A 255 2.57 20.24 -11.55
N GLU A 256 3.29 19.62 -12.49
CA GLU A 256 2.68 18.94 -13.63
C GLU A 256 1.78 17.78 -13.18
N ARG A 257 2.27 16.96 -12.26
CA ARG A 257 1.57 15.75 -11.78
C ARG A 257 0.44 16.05 -10.79
N SER A 258 0.45 17.20 -10.13
CA SER A 258 -0.61 17.66 -9.22
C SER A 258 -1.66 18.55 -9.91
N LEU A 259 -1.68 18.59 -11.24
CA LEU A 259 -2.59 19.45 -12.02
C LEU A 259 -2.45 20.95 -11.71
N GLY A 260 -1.25 21.38 -11.31
CA GLY A 260 -0.93 22.77 -10.96
C GLY A 260 -1.25 23.17 -9.51
N GLU A 261 -1.82 22.29 -8.68
CA GLU A 261 -2.22 22.64 -7.31
C GLU A 261 -1.01 22.85 -6.38
N ASN A 262 0.01 21.99 -6.49
CA ASN A 262 1.22 22.06 -5.67
C ASN A 262 2.38 22.56 -6.53
N THR A 263 2.93 23.74 -6.21
CA THR A 263 3.97 24.39 -7.02
C THR A 263 5.36 24.41 -6.36
N GLU A 264 5.40 24.26 -5.04
CA GLU A 264 6.62 24.19 -4.26
C GLU A 264 6.58 22.97 -3.36
N PHE A 265 7.73 22.32 -3.19
CA PHE A 265 7.84 21.05 -2.49
C PHE A 265 9.15 20.95 -1.71
N SER A 266 9.03 20.88 -0.38
CA SER A 266 10.16 20.71 0.53
C SER A 266 10.32 19.25 0.93
N LEU A 267 11.45 18.63 0.58
CA LEU A 267 11.73 17.24 0.94
C LEU A 267 11.94 17.08 2.45
N HIS A 268 12.51 18.07 3.13
CA HIS A 268 12.87 17.97 4.55
C HIS A 268 12.28 19.10 5.40
N SER A 269 10.98 19.38 5.20
CA SER A 269 10.23 20.30 6.05
C SER A 269 8.81 19.79 6.33
N ALA A 270 8.38 19.93 7.59
CA ALA A 270 7.00 19.68 8.01
C ALA A 270 6.17 20.98 8.09
N LEU A 271 6.80 22.15 7.95
CA LEU A 271 6.16 23.46 8.14
C LEU A 271 6.11 24.29 6.86
N VAL A 272 7.09 24.12 5.97
CA VAL A 272 7.23 24.90 4.74
C VAL A 272 6.97 23.96 3.57
N ASN A 273 5.85 24.15 2.87
CA ASN A 273 5.48 23.36 1.67
C ASN A 273 5.71 21.84 1.83
N PRO A 274 5.16 21.21 2.90
CA PRO A 274 5.35 19.79 3.15
C PRO A 274 4.69 18.95 2.04
N HIS A 275 5.06 17.67 1.96
CA HIS A 275 4.38 16.72 1.10
C HIS A 275 2.88 16.69 1.42
N THR A 276 2.04 16.70 0.38
CA THR A 276 0.61 16.39 0.53
C THR A 276 0.41 14.92 0.90
N SER A 277 -0.80 14.57 1.32
CA SER A 277 -1.13 13.19 1.69
C SER A 277 -2.41 12.74 1.02
N CYS A 278 -2.43 11.52 0.48
CA CYS A 278 -3.66 10.90 0.01
C CYS A 278 -4.51 10.42 1.19
N GLY A 279 -4.61 9.12 1.47
CA GLY A 279 -5.40 8.59 2.58
C GLY A 279 -4.79 7.38 3.29
N CYS A 280 -3.68 6.84 2.78
CA CYS A 280 -3.10 5.58 3.22
C CYS A 280 -1.82 5.74 4.07
N PHE A 281 -1.54 6.95 4.58
CA PHE A 281 -0.40 7.20 5.47
C PHE A 281 -0.48 6.37 6.75
N GLU A 282 0.65 5.82 7.19
CA GLU A 282 0.74 5.00 8.40
C GLU A 282 0.82 5.84 9.68
N ALA A 283 1.36 7.05 9.58
CA ALA A 283 1.48 7.99 10.68
C ALA A 283 1.22 9.43 10.23
N ILE A 284 0.90 10.28 11.20
CA ILE A 284 0.74 11.73 11.02
C ILE A 284 1.73 12.44 11.93
N VAL A 285 2.45 13.40 11.37
CA VAL A 285 3.25 14.37 12.12
C VAL A 285 2.43 15.63 12.32
N PHE A 286 2.39 16.16 13.55
CA PHE A 286 1.70 17.42 13.86
C PHE A 286 2.55 18.29 14.76
N TYR A 287 2.46 19.60 14.57
CA TYR A 287 3.23 20.58 15.35
C TYR A 287 2.53 20.92 16.68
N ILE A 288 3.29 21.06 17.75
CA ILE A 288 2.84 21.35 19.12
C ILE A 288 3.51 22.66 19.57
N PRO A 289 2.82 23.81 19.46
CA PRO A 289 3.39 25.11 19.76
C PRO A 289 3.89 25.27 21.20
N GLU A 290 3.23 24.65 22.17
CA GLU A 290 3.55 24.79 23.59
C GLU A 290 4.93 24.25 23.97
N VAL A 291 5.47 23.33 23.16
CA VAL A 291 6.79 22.73 23.36
C VAL A 291 7.73 22.97 22.18
N ASP A 292 7.32 23.79 21.22
CA ASP A 292 8.07 24.07 19.98
C ASP A 292 8.61 22.78 19.34
N GLY A 293 7.72 21.81 19.14
CA GLY A 293 8.10 20.45 18.75
C GLY A 293 7.03 19.73 17.95
N PHE A 294 7.35 18.52 17.49
CA PHE A 294 6.44 17.68 16.73
C PHE A 294 5.97 16.49 17.55
N GLY A 295 4.67 16.19 17.44
CA GLY A 295 4.09 14.92 17.81
C GLY A 295 3.97 14.01 16.59
N ILE A 296 3.99 12.69 16.83
CA ILE A 296 3.73 11.67 15.82
C ILE A 296 2.64 10.76 16.37
N VAL A 297 1.64 10.45 15.55
CA VAL A 297 0.61 9.47 15.87
C VAL A 297 0.50 8.45 14.76
N SER A 298 0.55 7.18 15.14
CA SER A 298 0.37 6.04 14.23
C SER A 298 -1.11 5.75 14.02
N ARG A 299 -1.46 5.15 12.87
CA ARG A 299 -2.84 4.81 12.49
C ARG A 299 -3.50 3.80 13.43
N ASP A 300 -2.70 2.90 14.00
CA ASP A 300 -3.14 1.88 14.96
C ASP A 300 -3.38 2.44 16.37
N PHE A 301 -2.93 3.67 16.66
CA PHE A 301 -3.10 4.28 17.97
C PHE A 301 -4.57 4.59 18.25
N VAL A 302 -5.12 3.92 19.27
CA VAL A 302 -6.48 4.13 19.74
C VAL A 302 -6.48 5.11 20.91
N GLY A 303 -6.95 6.32 20.66
CA GLY A 303 -7.14 7.33 21.70
C GLY A 303 -6.83 8.75 21.21
N PRO A 304 -7.01 9.74 22.09
CA PRO A 304 -6.60 11.11 21.79
C PRO A 304 -5.08 11.24 21.86
N THR A 305 -4.52 12.02 20.95
CA THR A 305 -3.13 12.50 21.03
C THR A 305 -2.97 13.53 22.15
N VAL A 306 -1.74 14.03 22.35
CA VAL A 306 -1.46 15.09 23.32
C VAL A 306 -2.20 16.40 23.04
N ILE A 307 -2.69 16.62 21.81
CA ILE A 307 -3.53 17.76 21.44
C ILE A 307 -5.04 17.47 21.54
N GLY A 308 -5.41 16.32 22.11
CA GLY A 308 -6.81 15.94 22.35
C GLY A 308 -7.52 15.26 21.17
N GLU A 309 -6.93 15.28 19.98
CA GLU A 309 -7.53 14.71 18.77
C GLU A 309 -7.07 13.27 18.51
N PRO A 310 -7.97 12.34 18.14
CA PRO A 310 -7.59 11.01 17.69
C PRO A 310 -7.01 11.03 16.26
N PHE A 311 -6.30 9.95 15.87
CA PHE A 311 -5.76 9.79 14.52
C PHE A 311 -6.80 10.06 13.43
N SER A 312 -8.03 9.56 13.59
CA SER A 312 -9.10 9.72 12.59
C SER A 312 -9.49 11.17 12.32
N THR A 313 -9.45 12.04 13.33
CA THR A 313 -9.73 13.48 13.14
C THR A 313 -8.59 14.14 12.38
N LEU A 314 -7.35 13.89 12.82
CA LEU A 314 -6.15 14.44 12.17
C LEU A 314 -6.02 13.95 10.72
N ALA A 315 -6.35 12.69 10.46
CA ALA A 315 -6.36 12.13 9.10
C ALA A 315 -7.36 12.88 8.21
N GLY A 316 -8.52 13.30 8.73
CA GLY A 316 -9.49 14.10 7.98
C GLY A 316 -9.00 15.51 7.63
N MET A 317 -7.99 16.02 8.33
CA MET A 317 -7.37 17.33 8.06
C MET A 317 -6.16 17.22 7.13
N ALA A 318 -5.38 16.14 7.23
CA ALA A 318 -4.16 15.94 6.46
C ALA A 318 -4.39 15.29 5.09
N SER A 319 -5.52 14.59 4.91
CA SER A 319 -5.86 13.81 3.73
C SER A 319 -6.57 14.64 2.65
N GLY A 320 -6.23 14.40 1.39
CA GLY A 320 -6.88 15.00 0.21
C GLY A 320 -6.08 16.15 -0.37
#